data_AF-A0A933MY82-F1
#
_entry.id   AF-A0A933MY82-F1
#
_cell.length_a   1.000
_cell.length_b   1.000
_cell.length_c   1.000
_cell.angle_alpha   90.00
_cell.angle_beta   90.00
_cell.angle_gamma   90.00
#
_symmetry.space_group_name_H-M   'P 1'
#
loop_
_entity.id
_entity.type
_entity.pdbx_description
1 polymer ?
#
loop_
_entity_poly.entity_id
_entity_poly.type
_entity_poly.pdbx_seq_one_letter_code
_entity_poly.pdbx_strand_id
1 'polypeptide(L)'
;MRSRRVRESSPPLFGNDPLPEFASTPEEIRRAVQRNAVKRGQFFALNLVRLGFDQILEQVEALARDTDPEIWRESASRLGIDTKALDVLDSILVRYPYYFCDSTQLVQTPALIMYYRNVAMVSAKVMRGIGLDTTPHELGQPLPEDKAEQLAKYLNGTVSALLIENQSLVTSRRHIEMVFSNVGESIGGSWRNEVGRLAYAELMGLLLRHLHARQCLSAIGYDLKGPLVEPEEEENKFLATDNVLADSPDFVANLEGIEANRVVYKTITLRNRNELLLNRQIEWVDLKGTPFKIGPDLSAFAPGDVLTWGGELKGGADPAGSDEHWKTATRAFDRILDAVEHTARPKPKLSFIASILVDRVAREAALWIQQGKLTSVYNLTQIAESTEKRDQFLNDMLGFLHCGP
;
A
#
# COMPACT_ATOMS: atom_id res chain seq x y z
N MET A 1 -41.49 -4.10 4.88
CA MET A 1 -40.83 -5.42 4.73
C MET A 1 -40.81 -5.82 3.26
N ARG A 2 -39.68 -5.64 2.58
CA ARG A 2 -39.50 -6.12 1.19
C ARG A 2 -38.57 -7.33 1.24
N SER A 3 -39.10 -8.49 0.87
CA SER A 3 -38.35 -9.75 0.80
C SER A 3 -37.21 -9.63 -0.21
N ARG A 4 -35.98 -9.88 0.25
CA ARG A 4 -34.83 -10.11 -0.64
C ARG A 4 -35.18 -11.29 -1.55
N ARG A 5 -35.23 -11.05 -2.87
CA ARG A 5 -35.09 -12.12 -3.86
C ARG A 5 -33.70 -12.71 -3.68
N VAL A 6 -33.65 -13.90 -3.10
CA VAL A 6 -32.48 -14.78 -3.16
C VAL A 6 -32.24 -15.03 -4.66
N ARG A 7 -31.05 -14.68 -5.15
CA ARG A 7 -30.63 -15.09 -6.50
C ARG A 7 -30.54 -16.61 -6.50
N GLU A 8 -31.45 -17.26 -7.20
CA GLU A 8 -31.41 -18.68 -7.48
C GLU A 8 -30.16 -19.02 -8.31
N SER A 9 -29.30 -19.83 -7.69
CA SER A 9 -28.45 -20.88 -8.28
C SER A 9 -27.89 -20.66 -9.69
N SER A 10 -26.68 -20.09 -9.75
CA SER A 10 -25.68 -20.66 -10.67
C SER A 10 -25.34 -22.07 -10.18
N PRO A 11 -25.18 -23.08 -11.04
CA PRO A 11 -24.72 -24.40 -10.60
C PRO A 11 -23.37 -24.22 -9.88
N PRO A 12 -23.14 -24.93 -8.76
CA PRO A 12 -21.85 -24.85 -8.11
C PRO A 12 -20.79 -25.33 -9.12
N LEU A 13 -19.88 -24.43 -9.51
CA LEU A 13 -18.77 -24.72 -10.43
C LEU A 13 -17.91 -25.90 -9.93
N PHE A 14 -18.02 -26.22 -8.63
CA PHE A 14 -17.32 -27.28 -7.95
C PHE A 14 -18.33 -27.90 -6.96
N GLY A 15 -18.56 -29.22 -7.03
CA GLY A 15 -19.54 -29.92 -6.21
C GLY A 15 -19.21 -29.97 -4.72
N ASN A 16 -19.70 -30.98 -4.01
CA ASN A 16 -19.42 -31.21 -2.58
C ASN A 16 -17.99 -31.73 -2.30
N ASP A 17 -17.06 -31.55 -3.23
CA ASP A 17 -15.67 -32.01 -3.07
C ASP A 17 -15.02 -31.29 -1.88
N PRO A 18 -14.18 -32.01 -1.10
CA PRO A 18 -13.45 -31.39 0.00
C PRO A 18 -12.63 -30.22 -0.51
N LEU A 19 -12.57 -29.16 0.30
CA LEU A 19 -11.76 -27.99 -0.03
C LEU A 19 -10.27 -28.40 -0.07
N PRO A 20 -9.47 -27.79 -0.97
CA PRO A 20 -8.02 -27.97 -0.96
C PRO A 20 -7.43 -27.60 0.42
N GLU A 21 -6.35 -28.25 0.83
CA GLU A 21 -5.77 -28.05 2.17
C GLU A 21 -5.32 -26.60 2.45
N PHE A 22 -5.00 -25.85 1.40
CA PHE A 22 -4.62 -24.44 1.51
C PHE A 22 -5.82 -23.49 1.66
N ALA A 23 -7.06 -23.97 1.53
CA ALA A 23 -8.26 -23.16 1.75
C ALA A 23 -8.30 -22.66 3.20
N SER A 24 -8.70 -21.41 3.38
CA SER A 24 -8.84 -20.84 4.72
C SER A 24 -10.15 -21.29 5.36
N THR A 25 -10.05 -21.89 6.55
CA THR A 25 -11.22 -22.18 7.40
C THR A 25 -11.86 -20.88 7.91
N PRO A 26 -13.14 -20.89 8.29
CA PRO A 26 -13.79 -19.72 8.90
C PRO A 26 -13.05 -19.19 10.13
N GLU A 27 -12.51 -20.08 10.96
CA GLU A 27 -11.75 -19.73 12.16
C GLU A 27 -10.41 -19.06 11.81
N GLU A 28 -9.68 -19.57 10.81
CA GLU A 28 -8.46 -18.92 10.29
C GLU A 28 -8.76 -17.53 9.73
N ILE A 29 -9.84 -17.38 8.96
CA ILE A 29 -10.27 -16.08 8.42
C ILE A 29 -10.54 -15.10 9.56
N ARG A 30 -11.30 -15.49 10.59
CA ARG A 30 -11.59 -14.61 11.74
C ARG A 30 -10.30 -14.16 12.45
N ARG A 31 -9.36 -15.08 12.68
CA ARG A 31 -8.07 -14.76 13.31
C ARG A 31 -7.22 -13.84 12.43
N ALA A 32 -7.14 -14.09 11.13
CA ALA A 32 -6.42 -13.26 10.18
C ALA A 32 -7.00 -11.84 10.12
N VAL A 33 -8.33 -11.72 10.05
CA VAL A 33 -9.05 -10.44 10.09
C VAL A 33 -8.77 -9.68 11.39
N GLN A 34 -8.84 -10.36 12.54
CA GLN A 34 -8.57 -9.73 13.84
C GLN A 34 -7.13 -9.23 13.94
N ARG A 35 -6.14 -10.05 13.58
CA ARG A 35 -4.71 -9.66 13.57
C ARG A 35 -4.48 -8.45 12.67
N ASN A 36 -5.07 -8.47 11.47
CA ASN A 36 -4.96 -7.36 10.52
C ASN A 36 -5.65 -6.08 11.02
N ALA A 37 -6.80 -6.20 11.70
CA ALA A 37 -7.50 -5.06 12.28
C ALA A 37 -6.68 -4.40 13.41
N VAL A 38 -6.01 -5.19 14.26
CA VAL A 38 -5.11 -4.66 15.30
C VAL A 38 -3.93 -3.93 14.68
N LYS A 39 -3.22 -4.56 13.72
CA LYS A 39 -2.09 -3.93 13.01
C LYS A 39 -2.52 -2.64 12.30
N ARG A 40 -3.68 -2.66 11.64
CA ARG A 40 -4.27 -1.48 10.99
C ARG A 40 -4.59 -0.38 12.00
N GLY A 41 -5.23 -0.71 13.13
CA GLY A 41 -5.56 0.25 14.17
C GLY A 41 -4.33 0.94 14.75
N GLN A 42 -3.28 0.16 15.04
CA GLN A 42 -1.99 0.68 15.49
C GLN A 42 -1.36 1.60 14.43
N PHE A 43 -1.35 1.17 13.16
CA PHE A 43 -0.84 1.99 12.05
C PHE A 43 -1.58 3.33 11.95
N PHE A 44 -2.92 3.31 12.00
CA PHE A 44 -3.74 4.52 11.94
C PHE A 44 -3.49 5.44 13.12
N ALA A 45 -3.47 4.91 14.35
CA ALA A 45 -3.25 5.71 15.56
C ALA A 45 -1.86 6.39 15.53
N LEU A 46 -0.81 5.64 15.17
CA LEU A 46 0.54 6.20 15.05
C LEU A 46 0.61 7.29 13.97
N ASN A 47 -0.04 7.08 12.81
CA ASN A 47 -0.05 8.10 11.75
C ASN A 47 -0.81 9.36 12.19
N LEU A 48 -1.96 9.23 12.86
CA LEU A 48 -2.72 10.39 13.35
C LEU A 48 -1.91 11.22 14.35
N VAL A 49 -1.23 10.56 15.30
CA VAL A 49 -0.35 11.23 16.27
C VAL A 49 0.79 11.95 15.53
N ARG A 50 1.41 11.31 14.54
CA ARG A 50 2.55 11.88 13.78
C ARG A 50 2.17 13.08 12.93
N LEU A 51 0.96 13.11 12.38
CA LEU A 51 0.50 14.26 11.60
C LEU A 51 0.38 15.53 12.47
N GLY A 52 0.37 15.42 13.80
CA GLY A 52 0.32 16.58 14.69
C GLY A 52 -0.94 17.42 14.48
N PHE A 53 -2.05 16.79 14.09
CA PHE A 53 -3.23 17.49 13.59
C PHE A 53 -3.86 18.41 14.66
N ASP A 54 -3.73 18.05 15.94
CA ASP A 54 -4.18 18.88 17.06
C ASP A 54 -3.49 20.26 17.07
N GLN A 55 -2.18 20.32 16.82
CA GLN A 55 -1.44 21.59 16.77
C GLN A 55 -1.88 22.45 15.59
N ILE A 56 -2.17 21.81 14.45
CA ILE A 56 -2.66 22.51 13.25
C ILE A 56 -4.08 23.03 13.49
N LEU A 57 -4.94 22.28 14.17
CA LEU A 57 -6.27 22.74 14.57
C LEU A 57 -6.19 23.94 15.51
N GLU A 58 -5.30 23.92 16.52
CA GLU A 58 -5.09 25.05 17.42
C GLU A 58 -4.65 26.31 16.67
N GLN A 59 -3.79 26.18 15.65
CA GLN A 59 -3.38 27.30 14.80
C GLN A 59 -4.54 27.84 13.97
N VAL A 60 -5.35 26.97 13.36
CA VAL A 60 -6.54 27.38 12.61
C VAL A 60 -7.56 28.08 13.53
N GLU A 61 -7.74 27.59 14.76
CA GLU A 61 -8.60 28.23 15.76
C GLU A 61 -8.08 29.60 16.19
N ALA A 62 -6.76 29.76 16.34
CA ALA A 62 -6.15 31.06 16.62
C ALA A 62 -6.42 32.04 15.46
N LEU A 63 -6.20 31.63 14.22
CA LEU A 63 -6.52 32.42 13.03
C LEU A 63 -8.01 32.81 13.00
N ALA A 64 -8.91 31.88 13.32
CA ALA A 64 -10.35 32.13 13.36
C ALA A 64 -10.78 33.12 14.46
N ARG A 65 -10.03 33.22 15.57
CA ARG A 65 -10.29 34.18 16.65
C ARG A 65 -9.84 35.60 16.31
N ASP A 66 -8.69 35.74 15.66
CA ASP A 66 -8.03 37.03 15.44
C ASP A 66 -8.45 37.71 14.13
N THR A 67 -9.33 37.06 13.36
CA THR A 67 -9.74 37.50 12.03
C THR A 67 -10.99 38.37 12.04
N ASP A 68 -10.92 39.50 11.33
CA ASP A 68 -12.08 40.31 10.96
C ASP A 68 -12.76 39.78 9.67
N PRO A 69 -14.05 39.38 9.72
CA PRO A 69 -14.80 38.94 8.54
C PRO A 69 -14.87 39.97 7.41
N GLU A 70 -14.84 41.28 7.72
CA GLU A 70 -14.93 42.33 6.69
C GLU A 70 -13.69 42.31 5.78
N ILE A 71 -12.50 42.18 6.37
CA ILE A 71 -11.22 42.08 5.65
C ILE A 71 -11.21 40.90 4.66
N TRP A 72 -11.80 39.77 5.07
CA TRP A 72 -11.90 38.58 4.21
C TRP A 72 -12.88 38.77 3.06
N ARG A 73 -14.02 39.44 3.29
CA ARG A 73 -14.98 39.76 2.23
C ARG A 73 -14.36 40.69 1.19
N GLU A 74 -13.62 41.71 1.62
CA GLU A 74 -12.88 42.60 0.71
C GLU A 74 -11.80 41.86 -0.09
N SER A 75 -11.12 40.90 0.56
CA SER A 75 -10.05 40.11 -0.07
C SER A 75 -10.54 38.91 -0.89
N ALA A 76 -11.85 38.59 -0.88
CA ALA A 76 -12.39 37.33 -1.42
C ALA A 76 -11.96 37.07 -2.86
N SER A 77 -12.07 38.07 -3.75
CA SER A 77 -11.68 37.93 -5.16
C SER A 77 -10.18 37.67 -5.33
N ARG A 78 -9.32 38.28 -4.52
CA ARG A 78 -7.86 38.06 -4.55
C ARG A 78 -7.52 36.65 -4.07
N LEU A 79 -8.24 36.17 -3.08
CA LEU A 79 -8.05 34.85 -2.46
C LEU A 79 -8.68 33.69 -3.24
N GLY A 80 -9.40 33.98 -4.33
CA GLY A 80 -10.11 32.95 -5.10
C GLY A 80 -11.34 32.39 -4.38
N ILE A 81 -11.96 33.18 -3.50
CA ILE A 81 -13.17 32.82 -2.75
C ILE A 81 -14.40 33.38 -3.47
N ASP A 82 -15.41 32.54 -3.69
CA ASP A 82 -16.73 33.00 -4.16
C ASP A 82 -17.50 33.61 -2.98
N THR A 83 -17.99 34.85 -3.13
CA THR A 83 -18.70 35.56 -2.06
C THR A 83 -19.98 34.84 -1.62
N LYS A 84 -20.60 34.04 -2.49
CA LYS A 84 -21.75 33.19 -2.11
C LYS A 84 -21.35 32.13 -1.10
N ALA A 85 -20.11 31.64 -1.13
CA ALA A 85 -19.63 30.69 -0.15
C ALA A 85 -19.47 31.35 1.23
N LEU A 86 -19.09 32.63 1.27
CA LEU A 86 -19.07 33.42 2.51
C LEU A 86 -20.49 33.62 3.06
N ASP A 87 -21.47 33.90 2.19
CA ASP A 87 -22.88 34.03 2.59
C ASP A 87 -23.42 32.73 3.22
N VAL A 88 -23.01 31.57 2.71
CA VAL A 88 -23.34 30.26 3.31
C VAL A 88 -22.78 30.15 4.73
N LEU A 89 -21.51 30.52 4.95
CA LEU A 89 -20.89 30.45 6.28
C LEU A 89 -21.50 31.45 7.27
N ASP A 90 -21.85 32.66 6.81
CA ASP A 90 -22.49 33.67 7.64
C ASP A 90 -23.88 33.24 8.11
N SER A 91 -24.63 32.52 7.26
CA SER A 91 -25.96 32.01 7.61
C SER A 91 -25.97 31.06 8.81
N ILE A 92 -24.80 30.46 9.14
CA ILE A 92 -24.60 29.53 10.25
C ILE A 92 -23.54 30.01 11.26
N LEU A 93 -23.11 31.27 11.15
CA LEU A 93 -22.16 31.93 12.06
C LEU A 93 -20.81 31.22 12.18
N VAL A 94 -20.28 30.71 11.07
CA VAL A 94 -18.98 30.02 11.00
C VAL A 94 -17.88 30.95 10.50
N ARG A 95 -16.73 30.93 11.18
CA ARG A 95 -15.58 31.76 10.82
C ARG A 95 -14.90 31.24 9.54
N TYR A 96 -14.53 32.15 8.65
CA TYR A 96 -13.93 31.82 7.34
C TYR A 96 -12.62 31.03 7.41
N PRO A 97 -11.69 31.28 8.37
CA PRO A 97 -10.44 30.50 8.46
C PRO A 97 -10.63 29.00 8.71
N TYR A 98 -11.83 28.54 9.11
CA TYR A 98 -12.10 27.11 9.17
C TYR A 98 -12.16 26.44 7.79
N TYR A 99 -12.44 27.22 6.74
CA TYR A 99 -12.67 26.75 5.37
C TYR A 99 -11.66 27.30 4.37
N PHE A 100 -11.21 28.53 4.55
CA PHE A 100 -10.40 29.26 3.58
C PHE A 100 -9.06 29.68 4.16
N CYS A 101 -8.06 29.83 3.29
CA CYS A 101 -6.71 30.26 3.67
C CYS A 101 -6.26 31.52 2.93
N ASP A 102 -5.36 32.28 3.56
CA ASP A 102 -4.61 33.37 2.91
C ASP A 102 -3.19 32.91 2.58
N SER A 103 -2.67 33.28 1.40
CA SER A 103 -1.34 32.87 0.95
C SER A 103 -0.22 33.35 1.89
N THR A 104 -0.37 34.51 2.53
CA THR A 104 0.59 35.02 3.53
C THR A 104 0.69 34.11 4.75
N GLN A 105 -0.43 33.54 5.19
CA GLN A 105 -0.47 32.58 6.30
C GLN A 105 0.19 31.27 5.89
N LEU A 106 -0.01 30.81 4.65
CA LEU A 106 0.65 29.60 4.14
C LEU A 106 2.17 29.79 4.00
N VAL A 107 2.65 30.99 3.66
CA VAL A 107 4.10 31.28 3.65
C VAL A 107 4.68 31.27 5.06
N GLN A 108 3.98 31.89 6.02
CA GLN A 108 4.42 31.95 7.43
C GLN A 108 4.37 30.58 8.10
N THR A 109 3.33 29.80 7.81
CA THR A 109 3.09 28.48 8.41
C THR A 109 2.70 27.45 7.33
N PRO A 110 3.67 26.94 6.55
CA PRO A 110 3.39 26.02 5.43
C PRO A 110 2.65 24.72 5.81
N ALA A 111 2.81 24.26 7.06
CA ALA A 111 2.12 23.08 7.57
C ALA A 111 0.58 23.19 7.51
N LEU A 112 0.03 24.42 7.52
CA LEU A 112 -1.42 24.66 7.37
C LEU A 112 -1.97 24.17 6.03
N ILE A 113 -1.13 24.01 5.01
CA ILE A 113 -1.55 23.45 3.72
C ILE A 113 -2.21 22.07 3.93
N MET A 114 -1.71 21.26 4.86
CA MET A 114 -2.30 19.95 5.14
C MET A 114 -3.76 20.08 5.56
N TYR A 115 -4.07 21.03 6.43
CA TYR A 115 -5.45 21.27 6.87
C TYR A 115 -6.33 21.69 5.69
N TYR A 116 -5.98 22.77 5.01
CA TYR A 116 -6.82 23.35 3.95
C TYR A 116 -6.95 22.45 2.73
N ARG A 117 -5.90 21.70 2.37
CA ARG A 117 -5.99 20.67 1.32
C ARG A 117 -7.00 19.60 1.68
N ASN A 118 -7.00 19.16 2.94
CA ASN A 118 -7.94 18.14 3.37
C ASN A 118 -9.37 18.68 3.51
N VAL A 119 -9.58 19.95 3.89
CA VAL A 119 -10.88 20.63 3.80
C VAL A 119 -11.35 20.74 2.35
N ALA A 120 -10.46 20.99 1.40
CA ALA A 120 -10.78 21.00 -0.03
C ALA A 120 -11.08 19.60 -0.61
N MET A 121 -10.98 18.53 0.19
CA MET A 121 -11.21 17.15 -0.25
C MET A 121 -10.29 16.70 -1.40
N VAL A 122 -9.07 17.25 -1.49
CA VAL A 122 -8.08 16.88 -2.51
C VAL A 122 -6.92 16.10 -1.87
N SER A 123 -6.46 15.01 -2.48
CA SER A 123 -5.31 14.26 -1.98
C SER A 123 -3.97 14.86 -2.44
N ALA A 124 -2.90 14.66 -1.68
CA ALA A 124 -1.56 15.08 -2.09
C ALA A 124 -1.13 14.45 -3.44
N LYS A 125 -1.59 13.23 -3.76
CA LYS A 125 -1.34 12.58 -5.05
C LYS A 125 -1.98 13.34 -6.21
N VAL A 126 -3.21 13.83 -6.03
CA VAL A 126 -3.90 14.65 -7.04
C VAL A 126 -3.19 15.99 -7.18
N MET A 127 -2.85 16.65 -6.07
CA MET A 127 -2.11 17.91 -6.08
C MET A 127 -0.79 17.81 -6.87
N ARG A 128 -0.02 16.74 -6.68
CA ARG A 128 1.17 16.45 -7.52
C ARG A 128 0.83 16.29 -9.00
N GLY A 129 -0.23 15.53 -9.31
CA GLY A 129 -0.65 15.26 -10.69
C GLY A 129 -1.07 16.51 -11.47
N ILE A 130 -1.51 17.57 -10.78
CA ILE A 130 -1.89 18.86 -11.38
C ILE A 130 -0.80 19.93 -11.29
N GLY A 131 0.41 19.57 -10.86
CA GLY A 131 1.55 20.50 -10.77
C GLY A 131 1.56 21.39 -9.52
N LEU A 132 0.71 21.13 -8.53
CA LEU A 132 0.60 21.89 -7.27
C LEU A 132 1.08 21.07 -6.07
N ASP A 133 2.26 20.45 -6.14
CA ASP A 133 2.73 19.56 -5.06
C ASP A 133 2.79 20.26 -3.70
N THR A 134 2.05 19.74 -2.72
CA THR A 134 1.98 20.27 -1.35
C THR A 134 2.88 19.52 -0.39
N THR A 135 3.34 18.32 -0.76
CA THR A 135 3.98 17.35 0.14
C THR A 135 5.19 17.91 0.91
N PRO A 136 6.15 18.60 0.26
CA PRO A 136 7.32 19.09 0.98
C PRO A 136 6.98 20.15 2.03
N HIS A 137 5.95 20.96 1.74
CA HIS A 137 5.54 22.11 2.55
C HIS A 137 4.68 21.70 3.75
N GLU A 138 3.87 20.65 3.59
CA GLU A 138 3.15 20.02 4.72
C GLU A 138 4.14 19.51 5.80
N LEU A 139 5.38 19.18 5.40
CA LEU A 139 6.46 18.74 6.28
C LEU A 139 7.36 19.89 6.78
N GLY A 140 6.98 21.15 6.53
CA GLY A 140 7.68 22.33 7.03
C GLY A 140 8.73 22.91 6.09
N GLN A 141 8.89 22.41 4.86
CA GLN A 141 9.74 23.11 3.89
C GLN A 141 9.15 24.49 3.54
N PRO A 142 9.99 25.53 3.40
CA PRO A 142 9.54 26.87 3.03
C PRO A 142 8.69 26.86 1.76
N LEU A 143 7.63 27.66 1.75
CA LEU A 143 6.70 27.79 0.62
C LEU A 143 6.97 29.10 -0.13
N PRO A 144 7.31 29.05 -1.43
CA PRO A 144 7.43 30.25 -2.26
C PRO A 144 6.11 31.03 -2.36
N GLU A 145 6.16 32.36 -2.39
CA GLU A 145 4.97 33.23 -2.39
C GLU A 145 4.05 32.98 -3.61
N ASP A 146 4.63 32.81 -4.79
CA ASP A 146 3.91 32.54 -6.04
C ASP A 146 3.16 31.20 -5.98
N LYS A 147 3.78 30.19 -5.35
CA LYS A 147 3.17 28.88 -5.12
C LYS A 147 2.11 28.96 -4.04
N ALA A 148 2.32 29.74 -2.98
CA ALA A 148 1.33 29.98 -1.93
C ALA A 148 0.06 30.62 -2.48
N GLU A 149 0.20 31.61 -3.37
CA GLU A 149 -0.94 32.27 -4.04
C GLU A 149 -1.72 31.30 -4.92
N GLN A 150 -1.02 30.48 -5.72
CA GLN A 150 -1.65 29.46 -6.56
C GLN A 150 -2.40 28.42 -5.71
N LEU A 151 -1.78 27.93 -4.64
CA LEU A 151 -2.40 26.97 -3.71
C LEU A 151 -3.62 27.56 -3.03
N ALA A 152 -3.52 28.76 -2.45
CA ALA A 152 -4.64 29.40 -1.78
C ALA A 152 -5.84 29.56 -2.72
N LYS A 153 -5.63 30.12 -3.93
CA LYS A 153 -6.71 30.28 -4.93
C LYS A 153 -7.33 28.95 -5.34
N TYR A 154 -6.52 27.91 -5.58
CA TYR A 154 -7.03 26.60 -5.99
C TYR A 154 -7.86 25.92 -4.89
N LEU A 155 -7.34 25.91 -3.66
CA LEU A 155 -8.01 25.30 -2.51
C LEU A 155 -9.29 26.07 -2.17
N ASN A 156 -9.21 27.40 -2.08
CA ASN A 156 -10.37 28.26 -1.78
C ASN A 156 -11.45 28.17 -2.84
N GLY A 157 -11.09 28.10 -4.13
CA GLY A 157 -12.05 27.92 -5.22
C GLY A 157 -12.78 26.59 -5.13
N THR A 158 -12.05 25.53 -4.79
CA THR A 158 -12.61 24.18 -4.59
C THR A 158 -13.56 24.16 -3.39
N VAL A 159 -13.14 24.71 -2.25
CA VAL A 159 -13.99 24.80 -1.04
C VAL A 159 -15.23 25.66 -1.29
N SER A 160 -15.09 26.77 -2.04
CA SER A 160 -16.21 27.63 -2.42
C SER A 160 -17.28 26.83 -3.17
N ALA A 161 -16.87 26.04 -4.18
CA ALA A 161 -17.78 25.18 -4.93
C ALA A 161 -18.47 24.15 -4.02
N LEU A 162 -17.72 23.48 -3.14
CA LEU A 162 -18.27 22.50 -2.20
C LEU A 162 -19.34 23.10 -1.29
N LEU A 163 -19.08 24.29 -0.73
CA LEU A 163 -20.01 25.00 0.15
C LEU A 163 -21.28 25.44 -0.60
N ILE A 164 -21.13 25.99 -1.80
CA ILE A 164 -22.26 26.49 -2.61
C ILE A 164 -23.15 25.35 -3.09
N GLU A 165 -22.59 24.22 -3.51
CA GLU A 165 -23.34 23.06 -3.98
C GLU A 165 -24.04 22.31 -2.85
N ASN A 166 -23.49 22.36 -1.63
CA ASN A 166 -23.91 21.53 -0.50
C ASN A 166 -24.29 22.35 0.75
N GLN A 167 -24.89 23.53 0.57
CA GLN A 167 -25.19 24.48 1.66
C GLN A 167 -25.91 23.85 2.86
N SER A 168 -26.86 22.94 2.60
CA SER A 168 -27.62 22.24 3.63
C SER A 168 -26.80 21.25 4.49
N LEU A 169 -25.60 20.87 4.05
CA LEU A 169 -24.72 19.94 4.75
C LEU A 169 -23.65 20.63 5.60
N VAL A 170 -23.49 21.95 5.45
CA VAL A 170 -22.48 22.74 6.18
C VAL A 170 -22.90 22.88 7.64
N THR A 171 -21.95 22.66 8.56
CA THR A 171 -22.15 22.80 10.01
C THR A 171 -20.92 23.46 10.63
N SER A 172 -21.02 23.88 11.89
CA SER A 172 -19.90 24.48 12.61
C SER A 172 -18.67 23.59 12.77
N ARG A 173 -18.80 22.28 12.55
CA ARG A 173 -17.70 21.30 12.66
C ARG A 173 -17.44 20.52 11.38
N ARG A 174 -18.16 20.82 10.29
CA ARG A 174 -18.06 20.03 9.06
C ARG A 174 -16.66 20.04 8.47
N HIS A 175 -15.92 21.14 8.60
CA HIS A 175 -14.51 21.23 8.21
C HIS A 175 -13.64 20.14 8.87
N ILE A 176 -13.79 19.87 10.17
CA ILE A 176 -13.05 18.81 10.88
C ILE A 176 -13.40 17.43 10.32
N GLU A 177 -14.69 17.17 10.09
CA GLU A 177 -15.17 15.89 9.54
C GLU A 177 -14.64 15.65 8.12
N MET A 178 -14.58 16.70 7.29
CA MET A 178 -13.99 16.67 5.96
C MET A 178 -12.50 16.32 6.03
N VAL A 179 -11.77 16.99 6.94
CA VAL A 179 -10.34 16.71 7.07
C VAL A 179 -10.08 15.27 7.49
N PHE A 180 -10.71 14.78 8.56
CA PHE A 180 -10.49 13.41 9.01
C PHE A 180 -10.95 12.36 7.99
N SER A 181 -11.96 12.67 7.18
CA SER A 181 -12.39 11.77 6.09
C SER A 181 -11.31 11.63 5.02
N ASN A 182 -10.75 12.74 4.53
CA ASN A 182 -9.73 12.73 3.47
C ASN A 182 -8.36 12.23 3.98
N VAL A 183 -7.99 12.57 5.22
CA VAL A 183 -6.82 12.01 5.91
C VAL A 183 -7.00 10.51 6.10
N GLY A 184 -8.18 10.05 6.53
CA GLY A 184 -8.49 8.63 6.70
C GLY A 184 -8.36 7.83 5.40
N GLU A 185 -8.79 8.39 4.26
CA GLU A 185 -8.57 7.79 2.94
C GLU A 185 -7.08 7.68 2.61
N SER A 186 -6.31 8.75 2.87
CA SER A 186 -4.87 8.80 2.62
C SER A 186 -4.11 7.77 3.46
N ILE A 187 -4.36 7.71 4.77
CA ILE A 187 -3.78 6.71 5.68
C ILE A 187 -4.21 5.29 5.25
N GLY A 188 -5.46 5.12 4.81
CA GLY A 188 -5.95 3.85 4.26
C GLY A 188 -5.22 3.41 2.99
N GLY A 189 -4.82 4.36 2.14
CA GLY A 189 -3.92 4.12 1.02
C GLY A 189 -2.55 3.61 1.49
N SER A 190 -1.93 4.29 2.44
CA SER A 190 -0.63 3.90 3.00
C SER A 190 -0.67 2.53 3.69
N TRP A 191 -1.74 2.22 4.41
CA TRP A 191 -1.93 0.91 5.05
C TRP A 191 -1.97 -0.25 4.05
N ARG A 192 -2.62 -0.07 2.89
CA ARG A 192 -2.64 -1.08 1.83
C ARG A 192 -1.25 -1.41 1.29
N ASN A 193 -0.35 -0.43 1.24
CA ASN A 193 1.04 -0.64 0.87
C ASN A 193 1.82 -1.32 2.01
N GLU A 194 1.60 -0.86 3.24
CA GLU A 194 2.32 -1.35 4.42
C GLU A 194 1.98 -2.81 4.75
N VAL A 195 0.70 -3.22 4.65
CA VAL A 195 0.31 -4.61 4.88
C VAL A 195 0.95 -5.57 3.86
N GLY A 196 1.13 -5.12 2.62
CA GLY A 196 1.90 -5.86 1.62
C GLY A 196 3.35 -6.02 2.08
N ARG A 197 4.03 -4.91 2.40
CA ARG A 197 5.42 -4.92 2.88
C ARG A 197 5.62 -5.83 4.10
N LEU A 198 4.71 -5.77 5.08
CA LEU A 198 4.77 -6.62 6.27
C LEU A 198 4.67 -8.11 5.92
N ALA A 199 3.78 -8.48 4.99
CA ALA A 199 3.67 -9.87 4.55
C ALA A 199 4.93 -10.36 3.83
N TYR A 200 5.57 -9.50 3.01
CA TYR A 200 6.88 -9.78 2.43
C TYR A 200 7.95 -9.96 3.50
N ALA A 201 8.03 -9.04 4.47
CA ALA A 201 9.03 -9.09 5.51
C ALA A 201 8.90 -10.36 6.36
N GLU A 202 7.68 -10.73 6.74
CA GLU A 202 7.39 -11.95 7.50
C GLU A 202 7.79 -13.22 6.72
N LEU A 203 7.38 -13.32 5.44
CA LEU A 203 7.71 -14.49 4.63
C LEU A 203 9.21 -14.60 4.33
N MET A 204 9.84 -13.48 3.97
CA MET A 204 11.27 -13.45 3.64
C MET A 204 12.12 -13.70 4.87
N GLY A 205 11.75 -13.16 6.03
CA GLY A 205 12.45 -13.44 7.29
C GLY A 205 12.51 -14.93 7.61
N LEU A 206 11.41 -15.67 7.38
CA LEU A 206 11.38 -17.13 7.52
C LEU A 206 12.29 -17.82 6.51
N LEU A 207 12.21 -17.44 5.23
CA LEU A 207 13.00 -18.04 4.16
C LEU A 207 14.50 -17.79 4.36
N LEU A 208 14.90 -16.57 4.73
CA LEU A 208 16.30 -16.19 4.92
C LEU A 208 16.96 -16.97 6.05
N ARG A 209 16.28 -17.11 7.20
CA ARG A 209 16.75 -17.94 8.31
C ARG A 209 16.92 -19.40 7.88
N HIS A 210 15.99 -19.91 7.07
CA HIS A 210 16.07 -21.28 6.55
C HIS A 210 17.25 -21.46 5.57
N LEU A 211 17.42 -20.54 4.62
CA LEU A 211 18.52 -20.58 3.64
C LEU A 211 19.89 -20.46 4.32
N HIS A 212 20.00 -19.60 5.33
CA HIS A 212 21.20 -19.48 6.18
C HIS A 212 21.51 -20.80 6.88
N ALA A 213 20.53 -21.38 7.60
CA ALA A 213 20.70 -22.65 8.31
C ALA A 213 21.09 -23.82 7.39
N ARG A 214 20.65 -23.79 6.13
CA ARG A 214 20.99 -24.77 5.09
C ARG A 214 22.28 -24.46 4.32
N GLN A 215 23.01 -23.41 4.71
CA GLN A 215 24.23 -22.95 4.02
C GLN A 215 24.01 -22.66 2.52
N CYS A 216 22.80 -22.26 2.15
CA CYS A 216 22.40 -21.94 0.79
C CYS A 216 22.51 -20.44 0.49
N LEU A 217 22.41 -19.61 1.52
CA LEU A 217 22.48 -18.15 1.41
C LEU A 217 23.92 -17.67 1.14
N SER A 218 24.05 -16.67 0.28
CA SER A 218 25.29 -15.93 0.05
C SER A 218 25.17 -14.49 0.56
N ALA A 219 24.12 -13.78 0.14
CA ALA A 219 23.87 -12.41 0.58
C ALA A 219 22.41 -12.00 0.35
N ILE A 220 21.99 -10.91 0.99
CA ILE A 220 20.73 -10.21 0.71
C ILE A 220 21.00 -8.76 0.32
N GLY A 221 20.27 -8.27 -0.67
CA GLY A 221 20.16 -6.85 -1.01
C GLY A 221 18.86 -6.26 -0.46
N TYR A 222 18.93 -5.12 0.22
CA TYR A 222 17.77 -4.50 0.86
C TYR A 222 17.90 -2.98 0.99
N ASP A 223 16.76 -2.31 1.10
CA ASP A 223 16.70 -0.92 1.53
C ASP A 223 16.03 -0.80 2.90
N LEU A 224 16.29 0.30 3.61
CA LEU A 224 15.63 0.65 4.87
C LEU A 224 14.80 1.93 4.68
N LYS A 225 13.53 1.90 5.09
CA LYS A 225 12.61 3.06 5.04
C LYS A 225 12.38 3.73 6.40
N GLY A 226 13.36 3.72 7.31
CA GLY A 226 13.18 4.24 8.67
C GLY A 226 12.78 3.20 9.72
N PRO A 227 12.82 3.53 11.02
CA PRO A 227 12.36 2.66 12.11
C PRO A 227 10.82 2.45 12.10
N LEU A 228 10.35 1.36 12.73
CA LEU A 228 8.92 1.02 12.82
C LEU A 228 8.11 2.02 13.67
N VAL A 229 8.76 2.72 14.62
CA VAL A 229 8.13 3.66 15.56
C VAL A 229 9.07 4.86 15.80
N GLU A 230 8.85 5.99 15.11
CA GLU A 230 9.23 7.41 15.37
C GLU A 230 8.96 8.23 14.05
N PRO A 231 8.86 9.57 14.08
CA PRO A 231 8.14 10.38 13.08
C PRO A 231 8.77 10.28 11.69
N GLU A 232 7.96 10.30 10.62
CA GLU A 232 8.51 10.21 9.27
C GLU A 232 9.41 11.43 8.99
N GLU A 233 10.69 11.11 8.91
CA GLU A 233 11.67 11.55 7.93
C GLU A 233 11.07 12.14 6.64
N GLU A 234 11.77 13.17 6.19
CA GLU A 234 11.94 13.62 4.81
C GLU A 234 11.56 12.57 3.75
N GLU A 235 10.50 12.87 2.99
CA GLU A 235 10.19 12.37 1.65
C GLU A 235 10.92 11.11 1.17
N ASN A 236 10.29 9.92 1.18
CA ASN A 236 10.63 8.80 0.28
C ASN A 236 12.13 8.41 0.14
N LYS A 237 13.01 8.90 1.01
CA LYS A 237 14.42 8.58 1.02
C LYS A 237 14.53 7.37 1.90
N PHE A 238 14.93 6.27 1.30
CA PHE A 238 15.45 5.18 2.10
C PHE A 238 16.59 5.73 2.96
N LEU A 239 16.54 5.48 4.27
CA LEU A 239 17.64 5.81 5.20
C LEU A 239 18.98 5.30 4.69
N ALA A 240 18.94 4.14 4.05
CA ALA A 240 20.02 3.60 3.26
C ALA A 240 19.44 2.77 2.11
N THR A 241 19.93 3.01 0.89
CA THR A 241 19.63 2.23 -0.32
C THR A 241 20.76 1.26 -0.63
N ASP A 242 20.43 0.19 -1.36
CA ASP A 242 21.41 -0.74 -1.93
C ASP A 242 22.33 -1.38 -0.88
N ASN A 243 21.80 -1.59 0.33
CA ASN A 243 22.53 -2.27 1.39
C ASN A 243 22.67 -3.75 1.05
N VAL A 244 23.79 -4.33 1.47
CA VAL A 244 24.05 -5.76 1.34
C VAL A 244 24.37 -6.33 2.71
N LEU A 245 23.69 -7.41 3.10
CA LEU A 245 24.08 -8.24 4.23
C LEU A 245 24.55 -9.59 3.69
N ALA A 246 25.85 -9.86 3.82
CA ALA A 246 26.44 -11.15 3.48
C ALA A 246 26.12 -12.21 4.54
N ASP A 247 26.06 -13.47 4.12
CA ASP A 247 25.93 -14.61 5.00
C ASP A 247 27.18 -14.72 5.91
N SER A 248 26.95 -14.91 7.21
CA SER A 248 28.00 -14.96 8.23
C SER A 248 27.49 -15.68 9.49
N PRO A 249 28.36 -16.06 10.45
CA PRO A 249 27.92 -16.65 11.72
C PRO A 249 26.92 -15.78 12.50
N ASP A 250 27.01 -14.46 12.36
CA ASP A 250 26.14 -13.49 13.04
C ASP A 250 24.94 -13.06 12.18
N PHE A 251 24.69 -13.74 11.06
CA PHE A 251 23.66 -13.35 10.08
C PHE A 251 22.28 -13.17 10.72
N VAL A 252 21.87 -14.09 11.61
CA VAL A 252 20.54 -14.04 12.25
C VAL A 252 20.41 -12.79 13.13
N ALA A 253 21.43 -12.47 13.94
CA ALA A 253 21.42 -11.28 14.79
C ALA A 253 21.40 -9.99 13.94
N ASN A 254 22.17 -9.95 12.85
CA ASN A 254 22.17 -8.81 11.94
C ASN A 254 20.82 -8.65 11.21
N LEU A 255 20.20 -9.76 10.82
CA LEU A 255 18.87 -9.78 10.21
C LEU A 255 17.81 -9.23 11.16
N GLU A 256 17.85 -9.58 12.46
CA GLU A 256 16.95 -9.02 13.47
C GLU A 256 17.09 -7.50 13.59
N GLY A 257 18.32 -6.98 13.53
CA GLY A 257 18.57 -5.53 13.50
C GLY A 257 17.98 -4.84 12.26
N ILE A 258 18.04 -5.49 11.10
CA ILE A 258 17.42 -5.01 9.86
C ILE A 258 15.89 -5.05 9.95
N GLU A 259 15.32 -6.16 10.44
CA GLU A 259 13.88 -6.36 10.56
C GLU A 259 13.23 -5.49 11.64
N ALA A 260 14.01 -4.98 12.60
CA ALA A 260 13.56 -3.95 13.54
C ALA A 260 13.27 -2.59 12.84
N ASN A 261 13.72 -2.43 11.60
CA ASN A 261 13.43 -1.28 10.75
C ASN A 261 12.40 -1.63 9.66
N ARG A 262 11.93 -0.63 8.92
CA ARG A 262 11.06 -0.81 7.75
C ARG A 262 11.87 -1.32 6.56
N VAL A 263 12.29 -2.58 6.62
CA VAL A 263 13.05 -3.25 5.56
C VAL A 263 12.21 -3.44 4.29
N VAL A 264 12.86 -3.28 3.14
CA VAL A 264 12.38 -3.65 1.81
C VAL A 264 13.45 -4.51 1.13
N TYR A 265 13.25 -5.83 1.14
CA TYR A 265 14.14 -6.76 0.44
C TYR A 265 14.04 -6.58 -1.08
N LYS A 266 15.20 -6.67 -1.76
CA LYS A 266 15.33 -6.51 -3.21
C LYS A 266 15.81 -7.78 -3.88
N THR A 267 16.85 -8.38 -3.30
CA THR A 267 17.53 -9.53 -3.87
C THR A 267 17.97 -10.48 -2.76
N ILE A 268 17.94 -11.77 -3.05
CA ILE A 268 18.56 -12.82 -2.24
C ILE A 268 19.48 -13.59 -3.18
N THR A 269 20.77 -13.54 -2.94
CA THR A 269 21.77 -14.25 -3.72
C THR A 269 22.14 -15.53 -3.00
N LEU A 270 22.15 -16.63 -3.75
CA LEU A 270 22.44 -17.97 -3.23
C LEU A 270 23.87 -18.39 -3.61
N ARG A 271 24.43 -19.34 -2.87
CA ARG A 271 25.81 -19.82 -3.10
C ARG A 271 26.00 -20.53 -4.45
N ASN A 272 24.93 -21.08 -5.02
CA ASN A 272 24.92 -21.66 -6.37
C ASN A 272 24.85 -20.58 -7.48
N ARG A 273 24.86 -19.29 -7.13
CA ARG A 273 24.68 -18.12 -8.00
C ARG A 273 23.27 -17.94 -8.56
N ASN A 274 22.28 -18.68 -8.06
CA ASN A 274 20.89 -18.35 -8.31
C ASN A 274 20.49 -17.11 -7.49
N GLU A 275 19.47 -16.41 -7.95
CA GLU A 275 18.98 -15.19 -7.31
C GLU A 275 17.46 -15.26 -7.14
N LEU A 276 16.95 -14.75 -6.02
CA LEU A 276 15.54 -14.40 -5.87
C LEU A 276 15.43 -12.87 -5.90
N LEU A 277 14.74 -12.36 -6.91
CA LEU A 277 14.44 -10.94 -7.08
C LEU A 277 13.02 -10.64 -6.58
N LEU A 278 12.87 -9.53 -5.87
CA LEU A 278 11.59 -9.12 -5.27
C LEU A 278 11.08 -7.83 -5.90
N ASN A 279 9.79 -7.80 -6.26
CA ASN A 279 9.11 -6.65 -6.85
C ASN A 279 9.86 -6.05 -8.05
N ARG A 280 10.42 -6.92 -8.93
CA ARG A 280 11.16 -6.51 -10.12
C ARG A 280 10.33 -6.77 -11.37
N GLN A 281 10.29 -5.76 -12.25
CA GLN A 281 9.78 -5.92 -13.59
C GLN A 281 10.87 -6.53 -14.48
N ILE A 282 10.48 -7.52 -15.27
CA ILE A 282 11.33 -8.25 -16.21
C ILE A 282 10.79 -7.97 -17.62
N GLU A 283 11.69 -7.78 -18.56
CA GLU A 283 11.36 -7.62 -19.97
C GLU A 283 11.97 -8.78 -20.76
N TRP A 284 11.13 -9.50 -21.50
CA TRP A 284 11.56 -10.48 -22.48
C TRP A 284 11.27 -9.96 -23.87
N VAL A 285 12.11 -10.31 -24.84
CA VAL A 285 11.95 -9.88 -26.23
C VAL A 285 11.80 -11.14 -27.08
N ASP A 286 10.80 -11.13 -27.96
CA ASP A 286 10.60 -12.23 -28.92
C ASP A 286 11.60 -12.14 -30.11
N LEU A 287 11.54 -13.11 -31.02
CA LEU A 287 12.38 -13.12 -32.22
C LEU A 287 12.15 -11.93 -33.18
N LYS A 288 11.03 -11.22 -33.03
CA LYS A 288 10.64 -10.06 -33.84
C LYS A 288 11.01 -8.73 -33.19
N GLY A 289 11.60 -8.74 -31.99
CA GLY A 289 11.94 -7.53 -31.24
C GLY A 289 10.79 -6.96 -30.40
N THR A 290 9.69 -7.69 -30.23
CA THR A 290 8.54 -7.24 -29.43
C THR A 290 8.82 -7.43 -27.94
N PRO A 291 8.74 -6.37 -27.10
CA PRO A 291 8.96 -6.48 -25.66
C PRO A 291 7.71 -6.99 -24.93
N PHE A 292 7.90 -7.98 -24.07
CA PHE A 292 6.92 -8.55 -23.15
C PHE A 292 7.33 -8.23 -21.71
N LYS A 293 6.52 -7.42 -21.05
CA LYS A 293 6.77 -6.96 -19.68
C LYS A 293 6.03 -7.85 -18.68
N ILE A 294 6.79 -8.61 -17.91
CA ILE A 294 6.28 -9.45 -16.83
C ILE A 294 6.80 -8.89 -15.50
N GLY A 295 6.08 -9.12 -14.40
CA GLY A 295 6.50 -8.57 -13.11
C GLY A 295 5.88 -9.36 -11.98
N PRO A 296 6.33 -10.61 -11.75
CA PRO A 296 5.92 -11.34 -10.58
C PRO A 296 6.47 -10.64 -9.33
N ASP A 297 5.68 -10.68 -8.27
CA ASP A 297 6.06 -10.24 -6.92
C ASP A 297 7.41 -10.86 -6.46
N LEU A 298 7.64 -12.13 -6.79
CA LEU A 298 8.86 -12.88 -6.47
C LEU A 298 9.37 -13.63 -7.72
N SER A 299 10.66 -13.53 -8.06
CA SER A 299 11.21 -14.13 -9.28
C SER A 299 12.56 -14.81 -9.03
N ALA A 300 12.63 -16.13 -9.20
CA ALA A 300 13.87 -16.88 -9.06
C ALA A 300 14.57 -17.07 -10.40
N PHE A 301 15.87 -16.78 -10.45
CA PHE A 301 16.71 -16.89 -11.62
C PHE A 301 17.88 -17.84 -11.38
N ALA A 302 18.15 -18.68 -12.37
CA ALA A 302 19.41 -19.41 -12.49
C ALA A 302 20.41 -18.61 -13.34
N PRO A 303 21.72 -18.90 -13.27
CA PRO A 303 22.74 -18.30 -14.12
C PRO A 303 22.34 -18.28 -15.60
N GLY A 304 22.56 -17.14 -16.27
CA GLY A 304 22.16 -16.93 -17.66
C GLY A 304 20.72 -16.41 -17.83
N ASP A 305 20.17 -15.74 -16.82
CA ASP A 305 18.84 -15.09 -16.83
C ASP A 305 17.68 -16.04 -17.16
N VAL A 306 17.77 -17.28 -16.67
CA VAL A 306 16.71 -18.27 -16.80
C VAL A 306 15.77 -18.17 -15.60
N LEU A 307 14.55 -17.67 -15.83
CA LEU A 307 13.50 -17.63 -14.80
C LEU A 307 13.05 -19.08 -14.48
N THR A 308 13.33 -19.55 -13.27
CA THR A 308 13.00 -20.91 -12.83
C THR A 308 11.68 -20.95 -12.07
N TRP A 309 11.35 -19.88 -11.35
CA TRP A 309 10.13 -19.77 -10.55
C TRP A 309 9.63 -18.33 -10.46
N GLY A 310 8.31 -18.17 -10.46
CA GLY A 310 7.61 -16.91 -10.23
C GLY A 310 6.52 -17.05 -9.18
N GLY A 311 6.41 -16.09 -8.28
CA GLY A 311 5.42 -16.06 -7.21
C GLY A 311 4.62 -14.76 -7.19
N GLU A 312 3.33 -14.86 -6.85
CA GLU A 312 2.47 -13.72 -6.47
C GLU A 312 2.15 -13.78 -4.98
N LEU A 313 2.36 -12.68 -4.25
CA LEU A 313 2.19 -12.61 -2.80
C LEU A 313 1.15 -11.56 -2.42
N LYS A 314 0.10 -11.97 -1.70
CA LYS A 314 -1.00 -11.10 -1.28
C LYS A 314 -1.18 -11.14 0.24
N GLY A 315 -0.71 -10.08 0.91
CA GLY A 315 -0.73 -9.92 2.37
C GLY A 315 -2.07 -9.46 2.97
N GLY A 316 -3.03 -9.05 2.15
CA GLY A 316 -4.31 -8.54 2.64
C GLY A 316 -5.16 -9.63 3.29
N ALA A 317 -5.65 -9.37 4.49
CA ALA A 317 -6.52 -10.28 5.26
C ALA A 317 -8.01 -9.87 5.23
N ASP A 318 -8.45 -9.21 4.17
CA ASP A 318 -9.89 -8.97 3.91
C ASP A 318 -10.43 -10.09 3.02
N PRO A 319 -11.36 -10.93 3.50
CA PRO A 319 -11.95 -11.98 2.68
C PRO A 319 -12.71 -11.45 1.46
N ALA A 320 -13.30 -10.25 1.53
CA ALA A 320 -13.99 -9.63 0.40
C ALA A 320 -13.02 -9.26 -0.74
N GLY A 321 -11.76 -8.97 -0.39
CA GLY A 321 -10.68 -8.68 -1.34
C GLY A 321 -10.00 -9.92 -1.94
N SER A 322 -10.30 -11.14 -1.43
CA SER A 322 -9.62 -12.38 -1.87
C SER A 322 -9.81 -12.64 -3.37
N ASP A 323 -11.03 -12.49 -3.89
CA ASP A 323 -11.33 -12.61 -5.32
C ASP A 323 -10.57 -11.57 -6.17
N GLU A 324 -10.44 -10.33 -5.70
CA GLU A 324 -9.73 -9.26 -6.43
C GLU A 324 -8.22 -9.50 -6.46
N HIS A 325 -7.65 -9.94 -5.34
CA HIS A 325 -6.26 -10.34 -5.23
C HIS A 325 -5.96 -11.52 -6.17
N TRP A 326 -6.82 -12.53 -6.20
CA TRP A 326 -6.70 -13.67 -7.10
C TRP A 326 -6.76 -13.24 -8.57
N LYS A 327 -7.74 -12.42 -8.97
CA LYS A 327 -7.85 -11.90 -10.36
C LYS A 327 -6.62 -11.10 -10.78
N THR A 328 -6.00 -10.39 -9.85
CA THR A 328 -4.79 -9.62 -10.15
C THR A 328 -3.60 -10.55 -10.35
N ALA A 329 -3.45 -11.56 -9.49
CA ALA A 329 -2.40 -12.57 -9.60
C ALA A 329 -2.53 -13.42 -10.87
N THR A 330 -3.74 -13.87 -11.22
CA THR A 330 -3.97 -14.65 -12.44
C THR A 330 -3.63 -13.86 -13.70
N ARG A 331 -3.96 -12.57 -13.76
CA ARG A 331 -3.51 -11.70 -14.85
C ARG A 331 -2.00 -11.57 -14.93
N ALA A 332 -1.29 -11.54 -13.79
CA ALA A 332 0.17 -11.52 -13.79
C ALA A 332 0.74 -12.85 -14.32
N PHE A 333 0.18 -13.99 -13.90
CA PHE A 333 0.56 -15.31 -14.41
C PHE A 333 0.26 -15.48 -15.89
N ASP A 334 -0.91 -15.05 -16.37
CA ASP A 334 -1.26 -15.12 -17.79
C ASP A 334 -0.26 -14.35 -18.65
N ARG A 335 0.21 -13.18 -18.21
CA ARG A 335 1.28 -12.44 -18.91
C ARG A 335 2.60 -13.21 -18.97
N ILE A 336 2.94 -13.95 -17.92
CA ILE A 336 4.16 -14.79 -17.90
C ILE A 336 3.99 -15.94 -18.89
N LEU A 337 2.86 -16.63 -18.86
CA LEU A 337 2.57 -17.75 -19.76
C LEU A 337 2.53 -17.30 -21.23
N ASP A 338 1.94 -16.14 -21.51
CA ASP A 338 1.91 -15.54 -22.84
C ASP A 338 3.32 -15.17 -23.33
N ALA A 339 4.15 -14.56 -22.45
CA ALA A 339 5.53 -14.25 -22.77
C ALA A 339 6.38 -15.52 -23.01
N VAL A 340 6.15 -16.60 -22.26
CA VAL A 340 6.79 -17.91 -22.47
C VAL A 340 6.50 -18.43 -23.88
N GLU A 341 5.24 -18.39 -24.29
CA GLU A 341 4.80 -18.87 -25.61
C GLU A 341 5.45 -18.06 -26.75
N HIS A 342 5.45 -16.72 -26.65
CA HIS A 342 5.97 -15.84 -27.69
C HIS A 342 7.50 -15.80 -27.79
N THR A 343 8.19 -15.98 -26.66
CA THR A 343 9.66 -15.89 -26.62
C THR A 343 10.36 -17.24 -26.66
N ALA A 344 9.59 -18.34 -26.75
CA ALA A 344 10.09 -19.72 -26.72
C ALA A 344 10.99 -20.03 -25.51
N ARG A 345 10.77 -19.34 -24.39
CA ARG A 345 11.50 -19.56 -23.14
C ARG A 345 10.90 -20.76 -22.38
N PRO A 346 11.67 -21.41 -21.49
CA PRO A 346 11.10 -22.43 -20.61
C PRO A 346 10.01 -21.85 -19.72
N LYS A 347 8.94 -22.62 -19.51
CA LYS A 347 7.88 -22.24 -18.57
C LYS A 347 8.41 -22.32 -17.13
N PRO A 348 8.39 -21.22 -16.35
CA PRO A 348 8.79 -21.27 -14.95
C PRO A 348 7.74 -22.00 -14.11
N LYS A 349 8.14 -22.51 -12.95
CA LYS A 349 7.19 -22.92 -11.91
C LYS A 349 6.46 -21.66 -11.40
N LEU A 350 5.16 -21.74 -11.14
CA LEU A 350 4.36 -20.59 -10.70
C LEU A 350 3.66 -20.87 -9.38
N SER A 351 3.66 -19.91 -8.46
CA SER A 351 3.03 -20.11 -7.14
C SER A 351 2.22 -18.91 -6.68
N PHE A 352 1.06 -19.18 -6.07
CA PHE A 352 0.24 -18.14 -5.46
C PHE A 352 0.31 -18.23 -3.93
N ILE A 353 0.60 -17.11 -3.28
CA ILE A 353 0.80 -17.02 -1.84
C ILE A 353 -0.15 -15.95 -1.30
N ALA A 354 -1.07 -16.31 -0.40
CA ALA A 354 -2.06 -15.36 0.11
C ALA A 354 -2.38 -15.57 1.59
N SER A 355 -2.74 -14.48 2.28
CA SER A 355 -3.16 -14.54 3.68
C SER A 355 -4.54 -15.17 3.89
N ILE A 356 -5.44 -14.99 2.92
CA ILE A 356 -6.78 -15.57 2.93
C ILE A 356 -7.11 -16.14 1.54
N LEU A 357 -7.53 -17.40 1.55
CA LEU A 357 -7.97 -18.16 0.39
C LEU A 357 -9.41 -18.63 0.65
N VAL A 358 -10.38 -17.84 0.21
CA VAL A 358 -11.81 -18.21 0.30
C VAL A 358 -12.12 -19.39 -0.61
N ASP A 359 -13.19 -20.15 -0.31
CA ASP A 359 -13.56 -21.41 -0.99
C ASP A 359 -13.46 -21.34 -2.52
N ARG A 360 -14.05 -20.30 -3.12
CA ARG A 360 -14.04 -20.12 -4.57
C ARG A 360 -12.60 -19.99 -5.10
N VAL A 361 -11.81 -19.10 -4.50
CA VAL A 361 -10.41 -18.85 -4.89
C VAL A 361 -9.57 -20.11 -4.71
N ALA A 362 -9.77 -20.83 -3.61
CA ALA A 362 -9.04 -22.06 -3.35
C ALA A 362 -9.33 -23.13 -4.42
N ARG A 363 -10.61 -23.32 -4.78
CA ARG A 363 -11.02 -24.28 -5.82
C ARG A 363 -10.52 -23.89 -7.20
N GLU A 364 -10.58 -22.61 -7.54
CA GLU A 364 -10.05 -22.11 -8.81
C GLU A 364 -8.52 -22.29 -8.89
N ALA A 365 -7.80 -22.00 -7.81
CA ALA A 365 -6.36 -22.21 -7.75
C ALA A 365 -5.99 -23.70 -7.85
N ALA A 366 -6.79 -24.59 -7.23
CA ALA A 366 -6.63 -26.05 -7.40
C ALA A 366 -6.85 -26.50 -8.86
N LEU A 367 -7.85 -25.93 -9.55
CA LEU A 367 -8.06 -26.18 -10.97
C LEU A 367 -6.86 -25.70 -11.81
N TRP A 368 -6.27 -24.55 -11.48
CA TRP A 368 -5.05 -24.07 -12.16
C TRP A 368 -3.85 -24.99 -11.94
N ILE A 369 -3.73 -25.62 -10.77
CA ILE A 369 -2.72 -26.66 -10.52
C ILE A 369 -3.00 -27.89 -11.40
N GLN A 370 -4.24 -28.37 -11.46
CA GLN A 370 -4.62 -29.52 -12.30
C GLN A 370 -4.37 -29.26 -13.80
N GLN A 371 -4.57 -28.03 -14.26
CA GLN A 371 -4.27 -27.59 -15.62
C GLN A 371 -2.76 -27.36 -15.87
N GLY A 372 -1.92 -27.52 -14.84
CA GLY A 372 -0.49 -27.26 -14.90
C GLY A 372 -0.14 -25.78 -15.05
N LYS A 373 -1.08 -24.84 -14.91
CA LYS A 373 -0.84 -23.39 -14.96
C LYS A 373 -0.12 -22.90 -13.71
N LEU A 374 -0.50 -23.43 -12.55
CA LEU A 374 0.20 -23.23 -11.29
C LEU A 374 0.94 -24.50 -10.88
N THR A 375 2.03 -24.32 -10.16
CA THR A 375 2.78 -25.39 -9.50
C THR A 375 2.34 -25.58 -8.06
N SER A 376 2.09 -24.49 -7.32
CA SER A 376 1.70 -24.59 -5.91
C SER A 376 0.92 -23.36 -5.42
N VAL A 377 0.22 -23.53 -4.29
CA VAL A 377 -0.52 -22.47 -3.61
C VAL A 377 -0.23 -22.58 -2.12
N TYR A 378 0.06 -21.45 -1.48
CA TYR A 378 0.36 -21.39 -0.05
C TYR A 378 -0.51 -20.37 0.67
N ASN A 379 -0.92 -20.75 1.88
CA ASN A 379 -1.68 -19.90 2.78
C ASN A 379 -0.74 -19.32 3.84
N LEU A 380 -0.53 -17.99 3.84
CA LEU A 380 0.36 -17.31 4.79
C LEU A 380 -0.11 -17.47 6.24
N THR A 381 -1.44 -17.50 6.46
CA THR A 381 -2.00 -17.74 7.81
C THR A 381 -1.59 -19.12 8.31
N GLN A 382 -1.66 -20.13 7.45
CA GLN A 382 -1.25 -21.50 7.80
C GLN A 382 0.27 -21.62 7.96
N ILE A 383 1.08 -20.97 7.11
CA ILE A 383 2.55 -20.93 7.27
C ILE A 383 2.94 -20.32 8.63
N ALA A 384 2.22 -19.27 9.05
CA ALA A 384 2.47 -18.64 10.34
C ALA A 384 2.05 -19.53 11.52
N GLU A 385 0.94 -20.27 11.40
CA GLU A 385 0.31 -21.00 12.51
C GLU A 385 0.70 -22.49 12.61
N SER A 386 1.18 -23.11 11.52
CA SER A 386 1.51 -24.54 11.45
C SER A 386 2.96 -24.78 11.03
N THR A 387 3.72 -25.48 11.88
CA THR A 387 5.10 -25.90 11.57
C THR A 387 5.15 -26.79 10.33
N GLU A 388 4.20 -27.71 10.17
CA GLU A 388 4.14 -28.59 9.00
C GLU A 388 3.98 -27.81 7.69
N LYS A 389 3.03 -26.86 7.65
CA LYS A 389 2.79 -26.03 6.46
C LYS A 389 3.96 -25.08 6.19
N ARG A 390 4.62 -24.61 7.25
CA ARG A 390 5.84 -23.81 7.15
C ARG A 390 6.99 -24.62 6.55
N ASP A 391 7.24 -25.82 7.07
CA ASP A 391 8.33 -26.69 6.60
C ASP A 391 8.08 -27.15 5.16
N GLN A 392 6.82 -27.44 4.80
CA GLN A 392 6.42 -27.71 3.42
C GLN A 392 6.82 -26.54 2.51
N PHE A 393 6.38 -25.33 2.82
CA PHE A 393 6.72 -24.13 2.04
C PHE A 393 8.24 -23.94 1.91
N LEU A 394 8.99 -24.04 3.02
CA LEU A 394 10.44 -23.82 3.00
C LEU A 394 11.18 -24.87 2.16
N ASN A 395 10.76 -26.14 2.23
CA ASN A 395 11.34 -27.21 1.42
C ASN A 395 11.00 -27.06 -0.07
N ASP A 396 9.77 -26.64 -0.40
CA ASP A 396 9.40 -26.37 -1.79
C ASP A 396 10.20 -25.19 -2.36
N MET A 397 10.42 -24.14 -1.56
CA MET A 397 11.27 -23.01 -1.93
C MET A 397 12.72 -23.43 -2.21
N LEU A 398 13.30 -24.34 -1.41
CA LEU A 398 14.61 -24.92 -1.70
C LEU A 398 14.63 -25.57 -3.09
N GLY A 399 13.59 -26.33 -3.44
CA GLY A 399 13.44 -26.94 -4.76
C GLY A 399 13.27 -25.93 -5.90
N PHE A 400 12.54 -24.83 -5.70
CA PHE A 400 12.37 -23.76 -6.69
C PHE A 400 13.63 -22.94 -6.91
N LEU A 401 14.42 -22.76 -5.85
CA LEU A 401 15.68 -22.04 -5.85
C LEU A 401 16.89 -22.93 -6.21
N HIS A 402 16.66 -24.22 -6.46
CA HIS A 402 17.69 -25.25 -6.68
C HIS A 402 18.79 -25.25 -5.60
N CYS A 403 18.37 -25.09 -4.35
CA CYS A 403 19.21 -25.10 -3.17
C CYS A 403 18.99 -26.38 -2.37
N GLY A 404 19.98 -27.26 -2.38
CA GLY A 404 19.96 -28.57 -1.72
C GLY A 404 21.21 -29.35 -2.15
N PRO A 405 21.53 -30.48 -1.50
CA PRO A 405 22.56 -31.39 -2.01
C PRO A 405 22.27 -31.87 -3.43
#